data_AF-A0A522WYA8-F1
#
_entry.id   AF-A0A522WYA8-F1
#
_cell.length_a   1.000
_cell.length_b   1.000
_cell.length_c   1.000
_cell.angle_alpha   90.00
_cell.angle_beta   90.00
_cell.angle_gamma   90.00
#
_symmetry.space_group_name_H-M   'P 1'
#
loop_
_entity.id
_entity.type
_entity.pdbx_description
1 polymer ?
#
loop_
_entity_poly.entity_id
_entity_poly.type
_entity_poly.pdbx_seq_one_letter_code
_entity_poly.pdbx_strand_id
1 'polypeptide(L)'
;MEFDDSLIKPITEERLNEILDRWQTKTSALGYIQILLSKTKNNQGLTLTIFEKLFEELPSQIIDIKNALDNKQYDLAKEITHKLNGSVSFCGLLDIQQPASALESCLISNNYINTNQHFLTLQQCILNFMRHQKFILTSLGKDKRE
;
A
#
# COMPACT_ATOMS: atom_id res chain seq x y z
N MET A 1 9.91 18.90 -52.43
CA MET A 1 10.34 17.89 -51.46
C MET A 1 10.26 18.57 -50.10
N GLU A 2 9.06 18.65 -49.53
CA GLU A 2 8.88 19.11 -48.15
C GLU A 2 9.31 17.94 -47.27
N PHE A 3 10.42 18.11 -46.56
CA PHE A 3 10.70 17.27 -45.41
C PHE A 3 9.63 17.60 -44.40
N ASP A 4 8.70 16.66 -44.22
CA ASP A 4 7.69 16.68 -43.17
C ASP A 4 8.44 16.72 -41.84
N ASP A 5 8.55 17.95 -41.33
CA ASP A 5 9.17 18.31 -40.07
C ASP A 5 8.28 17.73 -38.97
N SER A 6 8.34 16.41 -38.80
CA SER A 6 7.85 15.71 -37.63
C SER A 6 8.73 16.15 -36.46
N LEU A 7 8.54 17.39 -36.03
CA LEU A 7 8.99 17.94 -34.77
C LEU A 7 8.30 17.12 -33.69
N ILE A 8 8.91 15.97 -33.36
CA ILE A 8 8.71 15.32 -32.07
C ILE A 8 9.08 16.40 -31.06
N LYS A 9 8.07 17.12 -30.55
CA LYS A 9 8.26 18.17 -29.56
C LYS A 9 9.18 17.58 -28.48
N PRO A 10 10.30 18.25 -28.14
CA PRO A 10 11.19 17.76 -27.11
C PRO A 10 10.34 17.49 -25.88
N ILE A 11 10.51 16.29 -25.30
CA ILE A 11 9.79 15.93 -24.10
C ILE A 11 10.18 16.95 -23.01
N THR A 12 9.18 17.61 -22.44
CA THR A 12 9.41 18.53 -21.33
C THR A 12 9.73 17.71 -20.08
N GLU A 13 10.50 18.29 -19.16
CA GLU A 13 10.80 17.65 -17.87
C GLU A 13 9.52 17.27 -17.12
N GLU A 14 8.51 18.14 -17.13
CA GLU A 14 7.18 17.87 -16.57
C GLU A 14 6.55 16.61 -17.17
N ARG A 15 6.54 16.48 -18.51
CA ARG A 15 5.98 15.32 -19.20
C ARG A 15 6.80 14.04 -18.97
N LEU A 16 8.11 14.15 -18.83
CA LEU A 16 8.97 13.03 -18.46
C LEU A 16 8.65 12.54 -17.05
N ASN A 17 8.50 13.45 -16.09
CA ASN A 17 8.14 13.14 -14.71
C ASN A 17 6.76 12.48 -14.62
N GLU A 18 5.78 12.96 -15.39
CA GLU A 18 4.45 12.31 -15.47
C GLU A 18 4.54 10.87 -16.00
N ILE A 19 5.37 10.63 -17.01
CA ILE A 19 5.56 9.27 -17.54
C ILE A 19 6.24 8.40 -16.48
N LEU A 20 7.34 8.85 -15.88
CA LEU A 20 8.04 8.10 -14.85
C LEU A 20 7.12 7.74 -13.68
N ASP A 21 6.32 8.69 -13.19
CA ASP A 21 5.34 8.47 -12.11
C ASP A 21 4.30 7.40 -12.48
N ARG A 22 3.76 7.45 -13.70
CA ARG A 22 2.82 6.43 -14.20
C ARG A 22 3.47 5.04 -14.27
N TRP A 23 4.70 4.95 -14.75
CA TRP A 23 5.42 3.68 -14.87
C TRP A 23 5.76 3.10 -13.50
N GLN A 24 6.22 3.94 -12.57
CA GLN A 24 6.52 3.53 -11.20
C GLN A 24 5.25 3.05 -10.49
N THR A 25 4.15 3.80 -10.61
CA THR A 25 2.86 3.44 -10.02
C THR A 25 2.34 2.09 -10.52
N LYS A 26 2.44 1.85 -11.84
CA LYS A 26 2.04 0.57 -12.45
C LYS A 26 2.93 -0.58 -12.00
N THR A 27 4.25 -0.36 -11.95
CA THR A 27 5.23 -1.39 -11.57
C THR A 27 5.02 -1.84 -10.13
N SER A 28 4.85 -0.89 -9.19
CA SER A 28 4.56 -1.21 -7.79
C SER A 28 3.25 -1.99 -7.64
N ALA A 29 2.19 -1.56 -8.33
CA ALA A 29 0.90 -2.25 -8.30
C ALA A 29 0.99 -3.70 -8.80
N LEU A 30 1.73 -3.94 -9.88
CA LEU A 30 2.00 -5.29 -10.39
C LEU A 30 2.82 -6.13 -9.39
N GLY A 31 3.77 -5.52 -8.70
CA GLY A 31 4.53 -6.17 -7.62
C GLY A 31 3.61 -6.71 -6.52
N TYR A 32 2.69 -5.89 -6.01
CA TYR A 32 1.72 -6.34 -5.01
C TYR A 32 0.84 -7.49 -5.52
N ILE A 33 0.35 -7.39 -6.76
CA ILE A 33 -0.47 -8.44 -7.39
C ILE A 33 0.31 -9.76 -7.43
N GLN A 34 1.57 -9.73 -7.86
CA GLN A 34 2.41 -10.93 -7.97
C GLN A 34 2.68 -11.58 -6.60
N ILE A 35 2.91 -10.78 -5.56
CA ILE A 35 3.11 -11.26 -4.19
C ILE A 35 1.88 -12.07 -3.74
N LEU A 36 0.68 -11.49 -3.87
CA LEU A 36 -0.54 -12.16 -3.44
C LEU A 36 -0.95 -13.32 -4.34
N LEU A 37 -0.78 -13.23 -5.66
CA LEU A 37 -1.02 -14.36 -6.56
C LEU A 37 -0.12 -15.55 -6.19
N SER A 38 1.15 -15.30 -5.90
CA SER A 38 2.06 -16.36 -5.47
C SER A 38 1.59 -17.04 -4.18
N LYS A 39 1.09 -16.27 -3.22
CA LYS A 39 0.52 -16.79 -1.95
C LYS A 39 -0.78 -17.56 -2.13
N THR A 40 -1.63 -17.16 -3.06
CA THR A 40 -2.91 -17.82 -3.34
C THR A 40 -2.80 -18.92 -4.38
N LYS A 41 -1.58 -19.33 -4.77
CA LYS A 41 -1.33 -20.33 -5.83
C LYS A 41 -2.00 -19.94 -7.17
N ASN A 42 -1.89 -18.66 -7.52
CA ASN A 42 -2.47 -18.02 -8.71
C ASN A 42 -4.02 -18.02 -8.74
N ASN A 43 -4.69 -18.24 -7.61
CA ASN A 43 -6.14 -18.09 -7.53
C ASN A 43 -6.52 -16.60 -7.53
N GLN A 44 -6.86 -16.07 -8.71
CA GLN A 44 -7.21 -14.67 -8.88
C GLN A 44 -8.42 -14.24 -8.05
N GLY A 45 -9.43 -15.10 -7.91
CA GLY A 45 -10.63 -14.81 -7.12
C GLY A 45 -10.30 -14.60 -5.65
N LEU A 46 -9.50 -15.51 -5.07
CA LEU A 46 -9.01 -15.36 -3.69
C LEU A 46 -8.09 -14.14 -3.54
N THR A 47 -7.22 -13.87 -4.51
CA THR A 47 -6.35 -12.68 -4.50
C THR A 47 -7.19 -11.39 -4.51
N LEU A 48 -8.23 -11.33 -5.33
CA LEU A 48 -9.17 -10.21 -5.37
C LEU A 48 -9.86 -10.03 -4.00
N THR A 49 -10.41 -11.10 -3.42
CA THR A 49 -11.03 -11.03 -2.08
C THR A 49 -10.05 -10.51 -1.02
N ILE A 50 -8.79 -10.94 -1.03
CA ILE A 50 -7.79 -10.46 -0.08
C ILE A 50 -7.53 -8.96 -0.30
N PHE A 51 -7.37 -8.51 -1.54
CA PHE A 51 -7.16 -7.09 -1.83
C PHE A 51 -8.35 -6.22 -1.41
N GLU A 52 -9.58 -6.66 -1.71
CA GLU A 52 -10.80 -5.95 -1.28
C GLU A 52 -10.82 -5.76 0.23
N LYS A 53 -10.54 -6.83 0.99
CA LYS A 53 -10.43 -6.74 2.45
C LYS A 53 -9.33 -5.80 2.91
N LEU A 54 -8.13 -5.87 2.34
CA LEU A 54 -7.03 -4.98 2.71
C LEU A 54 -7.37 -3.51 2.44
N PHE A 55 -8.04 -3.20 1.32
CA PHE A 55 -8.44 -1.84 0.98
C PHE A 55 -9.58 -1.30 1.86
N GLU A 56 -10.35 -2.18 2.50
CA GLU A 56 -11.37 -1.82 3.49
C GLU A 56 -10.77 -1.66 4.91
N GLU A 57 -9.95 -2.63 5.33
CA GLU A 57 -9.44 -2.74 6.70
C GLU A 57 -8.29 -1.76 6.99
N LEU A 58 -7.30 -1.62 6.11
CA LEU A 58 -6.10 -0.83 6.42
C LEU A 58 -6.38 0.67 6.67
N PRO A 59 -7.24 1.36 5.89
CA PRO A 59 -7.55 2.76 6.15
C PRO A 59 -8.23 2.99 7.50
N SER A 60 -9.17 2.11 7.88
CA SER A 60 -9.89 2.21 9.15
C SER A 60 -8.94 1.97 10.33
N GLN A 61 -8.10 0.94 10.25
CA GLN A 61 -7.08 0.66 11.27
C GLN A 61 -6.10 1.82 11.47
N ILE A 62 -5.69 2.52 10.41
CA ILE A 62 -4.83 3.70 10.54
C ILE A 62 -5.51 4.85 11.29
N ILE A 63 -6.79 5.08 11.02
CA ILE A 63 -7.59 6.08 11.74
C ILE A 63 -7.72 5.69 13.21
N ASP A 64 -7.99 4.42 13.50
CA ASP A 64 -8.15 3.93 14.86
C ASP A 64 -6.85 3.98 15.65
N ILE A 65 -5.72 3.62 15.04
CA ILE A 65 -4.39 3.77 15.66
C ILE A 65 -4.13 5.25 15.98
N LYS A 66 -4.40 6.16 15.03
CA LYS A 66 -4.20 7.60 15.26
C LYS A 66 -5.01 8.09 16.46
N ASN A 67 -6.30 7.74 16.49
CA ASN A 67 -7.19 8.12 17.57
C ASN A 67 -6.71 7.56 18.91
N ALA A 68 -6.30 6.29 18.96
CA ALA A 68 -5.78 5.68 20.17
C ALA A 68 -4.50 6.37 20.66
N LEU A 69 -3.57 6.71 19.75
CA LEU A 69 -2.34 7.44 20.08
C LEU A 69 -2.63 8.85 20.61
N ASP A 70 -3.52 9.60 19.96
CA ASP A 70 -3.90 10.95 20.39
C ASP A 70 -4.54 10.96 21.79
N ASN A 71 -5.30 9.91 22.12
CA ASN A 71 -5.96 9.74 23.41
C ASN A 71 -5.10 8.97 24.43
N LYS A 72 -3.81 8.69 24.12
CA LYS A 72 -2.88 7.94 24.98
C LYS A 72 -3.37 6.54 25.36
N GLN A 73 -4.23 5.94 24.55
CA GLN A 73 -4.74 4.57 24.70
C GLN A 73 -3.75 3.58 24.08
N TYR A 74 -2.55 3.47 24.67
CA TYR A 74 -1.44 2.72 24.07
C TYR A 74 -1.71 1.22 23.94
N ASP A 75 -2.47 0.61 24.86
CA ASP A 75 -2.86 -0.80 24.76
C ASP A 75 -3.79 -1.05 23.56
N LEU A 76 -4.74 -0.14 23.31
CA LEU A 76 -5.61 -0.20 22.14
C LEU A 76 -4.81 0.01 20.86
N ALA A 77 -3.93 1.02 20.83
CA ALA A 77 -3.04 1.25 19.68
C ALA A 77 -2.18 0.02 19.38
N LYS A 78 -1.68 -0.66 20.41
CA LYS A 78 -0.91 -1.90 20.30
C LYS A 78 -1.74 -3.02 19.70
N GLU A 79 -2.95 -3.24 20.19
CA GLU A 79 -3.83 -4.31 19.68
C GLU A 79 -4.16 -4.10 18.20
N ILE A 80 -4.52 -2.87 17.81
CA ILE A 80 -4.84 -2.55 16.40
C ILE A 80 -3.59 -2.70 15.53
N THR A 81 -2.44 -2.20 15.98
CA THR A 81 -1.17 -2.33 15.25
C THR A 81 -0.76 -3.79 15.09
N HIS A 82 -0.95 -4.62 16.11
CA HIS A 82 -0.68 -6.07 16.04
C HIS A 82 -1.55 -6.76 14.99
N LYS A 83 -2.86 -6.47 14.97
CA LYS A 83 -3.79 -6.99 13.96
C LYS A 83 -3.38 -6.57 12.54
N LEU A 84 -3.09 -5.28 12.36
CA LEU A 84 -2.62 -4.74 11.09
C LEU A 84 -1.33 -5.45 10.63
N ASN A 85 -0.33 -5.53 11.52
CA ASN A 85 0.94 -6.20 11.24
C ASN A 85 0.73 -7.67 10.85
N GLY A 86 -0.17 -8.37 11.55
CA GLY A 86 -0.56 -9.75 11.23
C GLY A 86 -1.12 -9.87 9.81
N SER A 87 -2.08 -9.02 9.43
CA SER A 87 -2.68 -9.02 8.10
C SER A 87 -1.65 -8.78 7.00
N VAL A 88 -0.79 -7.77 7.13
CA VAL A 88 0.20 -7.44 6.09
C VAL A 88 1.36 -8.44 6.06
N SER A 89 1.74 -9.02 7.20
CA SER A 89 2.70 -10.13 7.29
C SER A 89 2.17 -11.37 6.58
N PHE A 90 0.92 -11.73 6.83
CA PHE A 90 0.26 -12.85 6.15
C PHE A 90 0.25 -12.63 4.62
N CYS A 91 -0.02 -11.40 4.19
CA CYS A 91 -0.04 -11.02 2.77
C CYS A 91 1.37 -10.85 2.16
N GLY A 92 2.43 -10.76 2.96
CA GLY A 92 3.81 -10.58 2.48
C GLY A 92 4.13 -9.17 1.98
N LEU A 93 3.40 -8.16 2.46
CA LEU A 93 3.56 -6.76 2.07
C LEU A 93 4.64 -6.09 2.94
N LEU A 94 5.91 -6.40 2.65
CA LEU A 94 7.05 -6.04 3.50
C LEU A 94 7.21 -4.54 3.74
N ASP A 95 6.88 -3.73 2.73
CA ASP A 95 6.93 -2.27 2.75
C ASP A 95 5.94 -1.65 3.76
N ILE A 96 4.85 -2.35 4.07
CA ILE A 96 3.89 -1.97 5.11
C ILE A 96 4.23 -2.70 6.43
N GLN A 97 4.64 -3.96 6.35
CA GLN A 97 4.98 -4.77 7.51
C GLN A 97 6.11 -4.17 8.35
N GLN A 98 7.19 -3.72 7.70
CA GLN A 98 8.35 -3.17 8.41
C GLN A 98 7.99 -1.98 9.31
N PRO A 99 7.30 -0.93 8.82
CA PRO A 99 6.87 0.16 9.70
C PRO A 99 5.79 -0.26 10.70
N ALA A 100 4.91 -1.21 10.37
CA ALA A 100 3.93 -1.75 11.33
C ALA A 100 4.62 -2.45 12.51
N SER A 101 5.62 -3.29 12.22
CA SER A 101 6.43 -3.99 13.23
C SER A 101 7.24 -3.02 14.09
N ALA A 102 7.78 -1.95 13.50
CA ALA A 102 8.49 -0.92 14.25
C ALA A 102 7.56 -0.17 15.22
N LEU A 103 6.36 0.22 14.76
CA LEU A 103 5.35 0.84 15.60
C LEU A 103 4.91 -0.11 16.74
N GLU A 104 4.62 -1.37 16.42
CA GLU A 104 4.23 -2.38 17.38
C GLU A 104 5.31 -2.59 18.45
N SER A 105 6.58 -2.63 18.05
CA SER A 105 7.73 -2.78 18.96
C SER A 105 7.86 -1.60 19.93
N CYS A 106 7.64 -0.36 19.47
CA CYS A 106 7.59 0.81 20.34
C CYS A 106 6.47 0.71 21.37
N LEU A 107 5.28 0.28 20.94
CA LEU A 107 4.12 0.13 21.81
C LEU A 107 4.29 -1.01 22.83
N ILE A 108 4.91 -2.13 22.44
CA ILE A 108 5.23 -3.25 23.34
C ILE A 108 6.26 -2.85 24.40
N SER A 109 7.29 -2.11 24.00
CA SER A 109 8.38 -1.69 24.89
C SER A 109 8.04 -0.45 25.73
N ASN A 110 6.82 0.09 25.61
CA ASN A 110 6.41 1.37 26.20
C ASN A 110 7.35 2.54 25.86
N ASN A 111 8.04 2.45 24.71
CA ASN A 111 8.92 3.50 24.21
C ASN A 111 8.16 4.44 23.28
N TYR A 112 7.50 5.43 23.86
CA TYR A 112 6.61 6.32 23.12
C TYR A 112 7.31 7.44 22.35
N ILE A 113 8.61 7.64 22.56
CA ILE A 113 9.39 8.75 21.99
C ILE A 113 9.27 8.77 20.46
N ASN A 114 9.36 7.58 19.84
CA ASN A 114 9.35 7.44 18.38
C ASN A 114 8.01 6.92 17.82
N THR A 115 7.00 6.71 18.67
CA THR A 115 5.72 6.10 18.25
C THR A 115 5.03 6.93 17.17
N ASN A 116 5.02 8.25 17.31
CA ASN A 116 4.42 9.12 16.29
C ASN A 116 5.17 9.05 14.94
N GLN A 117 6.51 9.00 14.97
CA GLN A 117 7.29 8.88 13.74
C GLN A 117 7.03 7.54 13.03
N HIS A 118 7.02 6.43 13.77
CA HIS A 118 6.71 5.12 13.20
C HIS A 118 5.28 5.04 12.67
N PHE A 119 4.31 5.65 13.38
CA PHE A 119 2.94 5.79 12.90
C PHE A 119 2.86 6.56 11.58
N LEU A 120 3.51 7.72 11.47
CA LEU A 120 3.49 8.52 10.24
C LEU A 120 4.10 7.77 9.05
N THR A 121 5.19 7.02 9.28
CA THR A 121 5.77 6.16 8.23
C THR A 121 4.79 5.07 7.80
N LEU A 122 4.16 4.37 8.75
CA LEU A 122 3.16 3.34 8.46
C LEU A 122 1.98 3.92 7.66
N GLN A 123 1.46 5.06 8.11
CA GLN A 123 0.38 5.78 7.43
C GLN A 123 0.77 6.12 5.99
N GLN A 124 1.98 6.62 5.77
CA GLN A 124 2.45 6.96 4.42
C GLN A 124 2.56 5.73 3.51
N CYS A 125 3.05 4.60 4.01
CA CYS A 125 3.11 3.33 3.26
C CYS A 125 1.70 2.86 2.88
N ILE A 126 0.73 2.91 3.81
CA ILE A 126 -0.65 2.53 3.53
C ILE A 126 -1.29 3.48 2.52
N LEU A 127 -1.10 4.80 2.65
CA LEU A 127 -1.59 5.77 1.66
C LEU A 127 -1.00 5.52 0.27
N ASN A 128 0.29 5.18 0.19
CA ASN A 128 0.92 4.81 -1.08
C ASN A 128 0.29 3.54 -1.67
N PHE A 129 0.08 2.51 -0.84
CA PHE A 129 -0.62 1.28 -1.24
C PHE A 129 -2.04 1.56 -1.76
N MET A 130 -2.81 2.40 -1.06
CA MET A 130 -4.18 2.78 -1.46
C MET A 130 -4.25 3.46 -2.83
N ARG A 131 -3.20 4.19 -3.25
CA ARG A 131 -3.16 4.80 -4.60
C ARG A 131 -3.25 3.76 -5.72
N HIS A 132 -2.88 2.51 -5.44
CA HIS A 132 -2.93 1.43 -6.42
C HIS A 132 -4.27 0.69 -6.46
N GLN A 133 -5.22 0.98 -5.55
CA GLN A 133 -6.48 0.25 -5.39
C GLN A 133 -7.24 0.09 -6.71
N LYS A 134 -7.51 1.21 -7.41
CA LYS A 134 -8.26 1.17 -8.68
C LYS A 134 -7.59 0.28 -9.72
N PHE A 135 -6.26 0.39 -9.85
CA PHE A 135 -5.51 -0.40 -10.82
C PHE A 135 -5.51 -1.89 -10.47
N ILE A 136 -5.29 -2.23 -9.20
CA ILE A 136 -5.25 -3.61 -8.72
C ILE A 136 -6.60 -4.29 -8.91
N LEU A 137 -7.69 -3.67 -8.43
CA LEU A 137 -9.03 -4.22 -8.55
C LEU A 137 -9.47 -4.36 -10.02
N THR A 138 -9.14 -3.38 -10.88
CA THR A 138 -9.44 -3.47 -12.32
C THR A 138 -8.62 -4.55 -13.01
N SER A 139 -7.38 -4.78 -12.58
CA SER A 139 -6.50 -5.79 -13.21
C SER A 139 -6.95 -7.21 -12.89
N LEU A 140 -7.43 -7.45 -11.66
CA LEU A 140 -7.92 -8.76 -11.22
C LEU A 140 -9.40 -8.99 -11.59
N GLY A 141 -10.22 -7.94 -11.64
CA GLY A 141 -11.65 -8.05 -11.98
C GLY A 141 -11.95 -8.29 -13.46
N LYS A 142 -10.96 -8.13 -14.35
CA LYS A 142 -11.12 -8.33 -15.80
C LYS A 142 -11.28 -9.79 -16.25
N ASP A 143 -11.10 -10.76 -15.35
CA ASP A 143 -11.23 -12.19 -15.64
C ASP A 143 -12.64 -12.74 -15.36
N LYS A 144 -13.67 -11.88 -15.29
CA LYS A 144 -15.08 -12.27 -15.43
C LYS A 144 -15.52 -12.23 -16.91
N ARG A 145 -14.75 -12.84 -17.80
CA ARG A 145 -15.21 -13.18 -19.15
C ARG A 145 -15.30 -14.69 -19.25
N GLU A 146 -16.44 -15.18 -18.76
CA GLU A 146 -17.02 -16.49 -19.10
C GLU A 146 -17.24 -16.59 -20.61
#